data_AF-A0A7Y3MN87-F1
#
_entry.id   AF-A0A7Y3MN87-F1
#
_cell.length_a   1.000
_cell.length_b   1.000
_cell.length_c   1.000
_cell.angle_alpha   90.00
_cell.angle_beta   90.00
_cell.angle_gamma   90.00
#
_symmetry.space_group_name_H-M   'P 1'
#
loop_
_entity.id
_entity.type
_entity.pdbx_description
1 polymer ?
#
loop_
_entity_poly.entity_id
_entity_poly.type
_entity_poly.pdbx_seq_one_letter_code
_entity_poly.pdbx_strand_id
1 'polypeptide(L)' 'DVLATGGTALAVCKLVERLGGTVVQCNFLIELGSLKGADNLKGIPIKALLKY' A
#
# COMPACT_ATOMS: atom_id res chain seq x y z
N ASP A 1 2.36 -0.80 8.99
CA ASP A 1 2.45 -2.11 9.67
C ASP A 1 1.70 -3.19 8.90
N VAL A 2 0.39 -3.09 8.72
CA VAL A 2 -0.45 -4.11 8.06
C VAL A 2 -1.11 -3.54 6.79
N LEU A 3 -1.09 -4.31 5.71
CA LEU A 3 -1.93 -4.09 4.53
C LEU A 3 -3.19 -4.96 4.63
N ALA A 4 -4.31 -4.33 5.00
CA ALA A 4 -5.64 -4.94 5.01
C ALA A 4 -6.38 -4.64 3.69
N THR A 5 -7.34 -3.71 3.70
CA THR A 5 -8.09 -3.29 2.49
C THR A 5 -7.36 -2.25 1.65
N GLY A 6 -6.22 -1.70 2.10
CA GLY A 6 -5.39 -0.76 1.33
C GLY A 6 -5.88 0.69 1.27
N GLY A 7 -7.06 1.02 1.82
CA GLY A 7 -7.63 2.37 1.76
C GLY A 7 -6.74 3.45 2.39
N THR A 8 -6.21 3.19 3.60
CA THR A 8 -5.31 4.13 4.29
C THR A 8 -4.03 4.36 3.50
N ALA A 9 -3.42 3.30 2.97
CA ALA A 9 -2.20 3.39 2.18
C ALA A 9 -2.43 4.20 0.89
N LEU A 10 -3.56 4.00 0.19
CA LEU A 10 -3.91 4.77 -1.00
C LEU A 10 -4.09 6.26 -0.69
N ALA A 11 -4.77 6.59 0.41
CA ALA A 11 -4.94 7.99 0.83
C ALA A 11 -3.59 8.67 1.08
N VAL A 12 -2.66 7.98 1.73
CA VAL A 12 -1.30 8.48 1.97
C VAL A 12 -0.53 8.64 0.65
N CYS A 13 -0.61 7.67 -0.28
CA CYS A 13 0.06 7.77 -1.57
C CYS A 13 -0.40 9.01 -2.35
N LYS A 14 -1.72 9.22 -2.42
CA LYS A 14 -2.32 10.42 -3.05
C LYS A 14 -1.88 11.71 -2.38
N LEU A 15 -1.73 11.72 -1.05
CA LEU A 15 -1.24 12.89 -0.33
C LEU A 15 0.21 13.20 -0.69
N VAL A 16 1.08 12.19 -0.70
CA VAL A 16 2.49 12.35 -1.09
C VAL A 16 2.60 12.91 -2.51
N GLU A 17 1.85 12.35 -3.46
CA GLU A 17 1.84 12.81 -4.86
C GLU A 17 1.33 14.25 -5.00
N ARG A 18 0.27 14.62 -4.27
CA ARG A 18 -0.26 16.00 -4.25
C ARG A 18 0.74 17.02 -3.73
N LEU A 19 1.66 16.60 -2.86
CA LEU A 19 2.73 17.44 -2.32
C LEU A 19 3.98 17.46 -3.22
N GLY A 20 3.90 16.89 -4.43
CA GLY A 20 5.02 16.82 -5.38
C GLY A 20 6.01 15.68 -5.11
N GLY A 21 5.70 14.79 -4.18
CA GLY A 21 6.49 13.58 -3.94
C GLY A 21 6.21 12.49 -4.96
N THR A 22 7.11 11.51 -5.06
CA THR A 22 6.92 10.31 -5.89
C THR A 22 6.89 9.08 -4.99
N VAL A 23 5.80 8.30 -5.05
CA VAL A 23 5.70 7.04 -4.31
C VAL A 23 6.39 5.94 -5.11
N VAL A 24 7.58 5.54 -4.66
CA VAL A 24 8.36 4.49 -5.32
C VAL A 24 7.94 3.06 -4.92
N GLN A 25 7.44 2.88 -3.69
CA GLN A 25 7.01 1.57 -3.14
C GLN A 25 6.24 1.75 -1.82
N CYS A 26 5.32 0.83 -1.52
CA CYS A 26 4.75 0.66 -0.18
C CYS A 26 5.30 -0.61 0.51
N ASN A 27 5.76 -0.46 1.76
CA ASN A 27 6.29 -1.56 2.58
C ASN A 27 5.42 -1.82 3.80
N PHE A 28 5.15 -3.10 4.07
CA PHE A 28 4.36 -3.55 5.21
C PHE A 28 5.08 -4.69 5.95
N LEU A 29 4.77 -4.86 7.23
CA LEU A 29 5.17 -6.05 7.98
C LEU A 29 4.28 -7.23 7.62
N ILE A 30 2.97 -7.00 7.50
CA ILE A 30 1.98 -8.05 7.24
C ILE A 30 1.05 -7.62 6.09
N GLU A 31 0.72 -8.54 5.19
CA GLU A 31 -0.35 -8.40 4.20
C GLU A 31 -1.44 -9.44 4.46
N LEU A 32 -2.70 -9.00 4.50
CA LEU A 32 -3.89 -9.85 4.55
C LEU A 32 -4.46 -10.00 3.13
N GLY A 33 -3.96 -10.97 2.37
CA GLY A 33 -4.25 -11.17 0.95
C GLY A 33 -5.73 -11.42 0.65
N SER A 34 -6.46 -12.06 1.57
CA SER A 34 -7.91 -12.28 1.46
C SER A 34 -8.72 -10.98 1.35
N LEU A 35 -8.19 -9.84 1.82
CA LEU A 35 -8.83 -8.53 1.78
C LEU A 35 -8.48 -7.71 0.54
N LYS A 36 -7.63 -8.24 -0.35
CA LYS A 36 -7.28 -7.64 -1.65
C LYS A 36 -6.77 -6.19 -1.57
N GLY A 37 -6.06 -5.83 -0.49
CA GLY A 37 -5.57 -4.46 -0.33
C GLY A 37 -4.61 -3.98 -1.42
N ALA A 38 -3.85 -4.90 -2.01
CA ALA A 38 -2.95 -4.61 -3.13
C ALA A 38 -3.69 -4.10 -4.38
N ASP A 39 -4.95 -4.48 -4.59
CA ASP A 39 -5.75 -4.03 -5.74
C ASP A 39 -6.01 -2.52 -5.71
N ASN A 40 -6.06 -1.92 -4.51
CA ASN A 40 -6.24 -0.48 -4.33
C ASN A 40 -4.95 0.32 -4.56
N LEU A 41 -3.80 -0.34 -4.64
CA LEU A 41 -2.47 0.25 -4.82
C LEU A 41 -1.87 -0.12 -6.18
N LYS A 42 -2.70 -0.47 -7.17
CA LYS A 42 -2.26 -0.84 -8.52
C LYS A 42 -1.33 0.21 -9.12
N GLY A 43 -0.19 -0.26 -9.63
CA GLY A 43 0.86 0.59 -10.20
C GLY A 43 1.94 1.01 -9.21
N ILE A 44 1.72 0.82 -7.91
CA ILE A 44 2.73 1.05 -6.87
C ILE A 44 3.31 -0.31 -6.47
N PRO A 45 4.64 -0.50 -6.51
CA PRO A 45 5.27 -1.71 -5.99
C PRO A 45 4.90 -1.92 -4.52
N ILE A 46 4.62 -3.18 -4.13
CA ILE A 46 4.27 -3.53 -2.75
C ILE A 46 5.18 -4.66 -2.28
N LYS A 47 5.70 -4.52 -1.06
CA LYS A 47 6.37 -5.60 -0.34
C LYS A 47 5.78 -5.74 1.06
N ALA A 48 5.64 -6.99 1.49
CA ALA A 48 5.27 -7.34 2.84
C ALA A 48 6.24 -8.42 3.36
N LEU A 49 6.63 -8.33 4.62
CA LEU A 49 7.51 -9.33 5.25
C LEU A 49 6.77 -10.67 5.45
N LEU A 50 5.51 -10.61 5.87
CA LEU A 50 4.62 -11.77 6.07
C LEU A 50 3.36 -11.60 5.23
N LYS A 51 2.82 -12.71 4.72
CA LYS A 51 1.57 -12.74 3.93
C LYS A 51 0.64 -13.82 4.46
N TYR A 52 -0.62 -13.47 4.70
CA TYR A 52 -1.70 -14.34 5.18
C TYR A 52 -2.93 -14.26 4.27
#